data_AF-A0A914CX00-F1
#
_entry.id   AF-A0A914CX00-F1
#
_cell.length_a   1.000
_cell.length_b   1.000
_cell.length_c   1.000
_cell.angle_alpha   90.00
_cell.angle_beta   90.00
_cell.angle_gamma   90.00
#
_symmetry.space_group_name_H-M   'P 1'
#
loop_
_entity.id
_entity.type
_entity.pdbx_description
1 polymer ?
#
loop_
_entity_poly.entity_id
_entity_poly.type
_entity_poly.pdbx_seq_one_letter_code
_entity_poly.pdbx_strand_id
1 'polypeptide(L)'
;MHSITATQNYIILPVTSILFNPCDSPANPNATIQAPDLNGMVFFENVGIRFLIFDKRNKSFITQTPLETKSAMYVTHQLNAYEINDDLLVADMIPYPNDGPYSEYMYRDFLLANGWLAGVGATRFSLDLSQKQINVKSLIPQPNISIEFPQINHTYQTKNYSWGYIVQNPYTAGNSILKINVNDPSGKQNLVYKAKNTMVVHEPQFLARPDAVDEDDGVLIIRGQDVESEKGKI
;
A
#
# COMPACT_ATOMS: atom_id res chain seq x y z
N MET A 1 -12.03 -2.60 -0.58
CA MET A 1 -10.92 -2.43 0.39
C MET A 1 -10.06 -3.67 0.33
N HIS A 2 -8.77 -3.55 -0.02
CA HIS A 2 -7.83 -4.68 -0.11
C HIS A 2 -7.13 -4.97 1.23
N SER A 3 -6.79 -3.92 1.97
CA SER A 3 -6.14 -4.01 3.27
C SER A 3 -6.65 -2.92 4.23
N ILE A 4 -6.36 -3.09 5.53
CA ILE A 4 -6.67 -2.12 6.59
C ILE A 4 -5.41 -1.88 7.42
N THR A 5 -5.34 -0.74 8.11
CA THR A 5 -4.23 -0.44 9.03
C THR A 5 -4.74 -0.09 10.42
N ALA A 6 -3.86 -0.09 11.40
CA ALA A 6 -4.19 0.19 12.78
C ALA A 6 -3.06 0.94 13.48
N THR A 7 -3.45 1.77 14.44
CA THR A 7 -2.55 2.39 15.42
C THR A 7 -2.68 1.63 16.74
N GLN A 8 -2.06 2.14 17.81
CA GLN A 8 -2.19 1.54 19.14
C GLN A 8 -3.64 1.52 19.63
N ASN A 9 -4.42 2.56 19.36
CA ASN A 9 -5.78 2.75 19.86
C ASN A 9 -6.87 2.74 18.79
N TYR A 10 -6.53 2.88 17.50
CA TYR A 10 -7.51 2.99 16.42
C TYR A 10 -7.31 1.94 15.32
N ILE A 11 -8.40 1.59 14.63
CA ILE A 11 -8.39 0.91 13.33
C ILE A 11 -8.79 1.95 12.28
N ILE A 12 -8.04 2.01 11.18
CA ILE A 12 -8.26 2.93 10.07
C ILE A 12 -8.70 2.09 8.87
N LEU A 13 -9.92 2.34 8.39
CA LEU A 13 -10.49 1.66 7.23
C LEU A 13 -10.46 2.62 6.02
N PRO A 14 -9.53 2.43 5.07
CA PRO A 14 -9.47 3.22 3.84
C PRO A 14 -10.51 2.71 2.83
N VAL A 15 -11.70 3.30 2.84
CA VAL A 15 -12.75 3.05 1.84
C VAL A 15 -12.35 3.76 0.55
N THR A 16 -11.71 2.99 -0.34
CA THR A 16 -11.22 3.41 -1.65
C THR A 16 -12.32 3.87 -2.60
N SER A 17 -11.94 4.53 -3.69
CA SER A 17 -12.87 4.98 -4.74
C SER A 17 -13.40 3.87 -5.66
N ILE A 18 -12.90 2.63 -5.52
CA ILE A 18 -13.56 1.44 -6.06
C ILE A 18 -14.72 1.06 -5.13
N LEU A 19 -15.95 1.20 -5.62
CA LEU A 19 -17.18 0.90 -4.90
C LEU A 19 -18.02 -0.12 -5.66
N PHE A 20 -18.88 -0.83 -4.93
CA PHE A 20 -19.82 -1.77 -5.53
C PHE A 20 -21.09 -1.05 -6.02
N ASN A 21 -21.39 -1.15 -7.30
CA ASN A 21 -22.65 -0.79 -7.93
C ASN A 21 -23.57 -2.03 -7.98
N PRO A 22 -24.56 -2.12 -7.07
CA PRO A 22 -25.47 -3.27 -7.03
C PRO A 22 -26.38 -3.39 -8.26
N CYS A 23 -26.52 -2.32 -9.05
CA CYS A 23 -27.32 -2.36 -10.28
C CYS A 23 -26.60 -3.07 -11.43
N ASP A 24 -25.26 -3.05 -11.44
CA ASP A 24 -24.43 -3.67 -12.49
C ASP A 24 -24.17 -5.16 -12.22
N SER A 25 -24.47 -5.61 -11.00
CA SER A 25 -24.45 -7.02 -10.61
C SER A 25 -25.76 -7.35 -9.89
N PRO A 26 -26.88 -7.50 -10.63
CA PRO A 26 -28.11 -7.99 -10.02
C PRO A 26 -27.82 -9.39 -9.51
N ALA A 27 -27.88 -9.57 -8.18
CA ALA A 27 -27.65 -10.84 -7.53
C ALA A 27 -28.53 -11.91 -8.18
N ASN A 28 -27.95 -12.70 -9.10
CA ASN A 28 -28.62 -13.85 -9.68
C ASN A 28 -28.35 -15.02 -8.72
N PRO A 29 -29.34 -15.45 -7.92
CA PRO A 29 -29.13 -16.53 -6.94
C PRO A 29 -28.76 -17.88 -7.59
N ASN A 30 -28.87 -17.99 -8.92
CA ASN A 30 -28.51 -19.16 -9.70
C ASN A 30 -27.23 -18.97 -10.53
N ALA A 31 -26.52 -17.84 -10.41
CA ALA A 31 -25.24 -17.65 -11.10
C ALA A 31 -24.19 -18.59 -10.50
N THR A 32 -23.78 -19.59 -11.27
CA THR A 32 -22.55 -20.32 -11.00
C THR A 32 -21.39 -19.33 -11.10
N ILE A 33 -20.56 -19.23 -10.05
CA ILE A 33 -19.34 -18.42 -10.01
C ILE A 33 -18.42 -18.87 -11.15
N GLN A 34 -18.55 -18.27 -12.33
CA GLN A 34 -17.81 -18.63 -13.55
C GLN A 34 -17.12 -17.40 -14.14
N ALA A 35 -16.42 -16.64 -13.30
CA ALA A 35 -15.32 -15.71 -13.60
C ALA A 35 -14.88 -15.09 -12.26
N PRO A 36 -13.65 -14.56 -12.12
CA PRO A 36 -13.32 -13.68 -10.99
C PRO A 36 -14.27 -12.48 -11.06
N ASP A 37 -15.32 -12.50 -10.25
CA ASP A 37 -16.48 -11.63 -10.45
C ASP A 37 -16.21 -10.23 -9.87
N LEU A 38 -15.44 -9.44 -10.60
CA LEU A 38 -15.32 -8.00 -10.39
C LEU A 38 -16.57 -7.25 -10.87
N ASN A 39 -17.60 -7.94 -11.36
CA ASN A 39 -18.79 -7.27 -11.88
C ASN A 39 -19.45 -6.46 -10.77
N GLY A 40 -19.76 -5.21 -11.11
CA GLY A 40 -20.28 -4.23 -10.19
C GLY A 40 -19.22 -3.48 -9.38
N MET A 41 -17.93 -3.83 -9.44
CA MET A 41 -16.89 -2.96 -8.85
C MET A 41 -16.51 -1.86 -9.84
N VAL A 42 -16.76 -0.60 -9.48
CA VAL A 42 -16.58 0.56 -10.33
C VAL A 42 -15.70 1.58 -9.64
N PHE A 43 -14.71 2.12 -10.34
CA PHE A 43 -13.91 3.25 -9.87
C PHE A 43 -14.66 4.57 -10.11
N PHE A 44 -14.98 5.28 -9.03
CA PHE A 44 -15.65 6.56 -9.10
C PHE A 44 -14.63 7.71 -9.01
N GLU A 45 -14.23 8.25 -10.16
CA GLU A 45 -13.21 9.32 -10.25
C GLU A 45 -13.55 10.59 -9.46
N ASN A 46 -14.84 10.85 -9.24
CA ASN A 46 -15.34 12.01 -8.51
C ASN A 46 -15.57 11.75 -7.01
N VAL A 47 -15.22 10.57 -6.51
CA VAL A 47 -15.40 10.17 -5.11
C VAL A 47 -14.04 10.00 -4.46
N GLY A 48 -13.73 10.83 -3.47
CA GLY A 48 -12.49 10.73 -2.72
C GLY A 48 -12.39 9.44 -1.90
N ILE A 49 -11.16 9.08 -1.53
CA ILE A 49 -10.98 8.02 -0.54
C ILE A 49 -11.49 8.50 0.83
N ARG A 50 -12.23 7.62 1.52
CA ARG A 50 -12.82 7.90 2.82
C ARG A 50 -12.15 7.07 3.90
N PHE A 51 -11.86 7.69 5.04
CA PHE A 51 -11.31 7.02 6.21
C PHE A 51 -12.39 6.91 7.28
N LEU A 52 -12.80 5.66 7.57
CA LEU A 52 -13.58 5.34 8.76
C LEU A 52 -12.62 4.98 9.88
N ILE A 53 -12.85 5.55 11.07
CA ILE A 53 -11.93 5.38 12.19
C ILE A 53 -12.68 4.76 13.35
N PHE A 54 -12.20 3.59 13.79
CA PHE A 54 -12.79 2.82 14.87
C PHE A 54 -11.88 2.87 16.09
N ASP A 55 -12.38 3.36 17.21
CA ASP A 55 -11.67 3.37 18.49
C ASP A 55 -11.75 1.99 19.14
N LYS A 56 -10.59 1.34 19.35
CA LYS A 56 -10.49 0.01 19.94
C LYS A 56 -10.79 0.01 21.44
N ARG A 57 -10.59 1.13 22.12
CA ARG A 57 -10.85 1.30 23.57
C ARG A 57 -12.35 1.33 23.81
N ASN A 58 -13.06 2.16 23.03
CA ASN A 58 -14.49 2.40 23.16
C ASN A 58 -15.35 1.45 22.30
N LYS A 59 -14.72 0.71 21.39
CA LYS A 59 -15.37 -0.21 20.43
C LYS A 59 -16.45 0.47 19.59
N SER A 60 -16.17 1.69 19.14
CA SER A 60 -17.10 2.53 18.39
C SER A 60 -16.38 3.31 17.29
N PHE A 61 -17.10 3.63 16.21
CA PHE A 61 -16.61 4.59 15.23
C PHE A 61 -16.60 6.00 15.84
N ILE A 62 -15.46 6.68 15.76
CA ILE A 62 -15.35 8.08 16.23
C ILE A 62 -15.85 9.07 15.18
N THR A 63 -15.80 8.66 13.92
CA THR A 63 -16.28 9.45 12.78
C THR A 63 -17.75 9.13 12.52
N GLN A 64 -18.67 10.04 12.89
CA GLN A 64 -20.05 9.99 12.37
C GLN A 64 -20.09 10.26 10.87
N THR A 65 -19.16 11.10 10.38
CA THR A 65 -18.92 11.36 8.96
C THR A 65 -17.47 10.98 8.65
N PRO A 66 -17.20 10.18 7.60
CA PRO A 66 -15.84 9.80 7.24
C PRO A 66 -14.98 11.04 6.95
N LEU A 67 -13.68 10.95 7.23
CA LEU A 67 -12.74 11.91 6.65
C LEU A 67 -12.56 11.57 5.18
N GLU A 68 -12.66 12.56 4.28
CA GLU A 68 -12.64 12.33 2.83
C GLU A 68 -11.60 13.20 2.14
N THR A 69 -10.84 12.61 1.22
CA THR A 69 -9.90 13.35 0.37
C THR A 69 -10.64 14.03 -0.79
N LYS A 70 -9.98 14.98 -1.46
CA LYS A 70 -10.53 15.56 -2.69
C LYS A 70 -10.36 14.68 -3.92
N SER A 71 -9.34 13.82 -3.91
CA SER A 71 -8.95 13.01 -5.08
C SER A 71 -9.37 11.56 -4.88
N ALA A 72 -9.92 10.96 -5.94
CA ALA A 72 -10.17 9.54 -5.99
C ALA A 72 -8.86 8.76 -6.01
N MET A 73 -8.82 7.67 -5.24
CA MET A 73 -7.66 6.79 -5.14
C MET A 73 -8.08 5.36 -4.85
N TYR A 74 -7.31 4.41 -5.34
CA TYR A 74 -7.38 3.01 -4.95
C TYR A 74 -6.16 2.65 -4.12
N VAL A 75 -6.36 2.15 -2.90
CA VAL A 75 -5.26 1.71 -2.03
C VAL A 75 -5.22 0.19 -2.02
N THR A 76 -4.08 -0.37 -2.41
CA THR A 76 -3.81 -1.80 -2.27
C THR A 76 -3.30 -2.06 -0.86
N HIS A 77 -2.06 -1.69 -0.55
CA HIS A 77 -1.36 -2.06 0.67
C HIS A 77 -1.06 -0.86 1.57
N GLN A 78 -0.95 -1.17 2.86
CA GLN A 78 -0.56 -0.26 3.93
C GLN A 78 0.94 -0.44 4.20
N LEU A 79 1.64 0.65 4.53
CA LEU A 79 3.01 0.59 5.01
C LEU A 79 3.02 0.51 6.55
N ASN A 80 2.45 1.52 7.22
CA ASN A 80 2.21 1.50 8.67
C ASN A 80 1.20 2.59 9.06
N ALA A 81 0.71 2.57 10.30
CA ALA A 81 -0.01 3.70 10.88
C ALA A 81 0.37 3.90 12.34
N TYR A 82 0.28 5.13 12.83
CA TYR A 82 0.59 5.46 14.22
C TYR A 82 -0.10 6.73 14.69
N GLU A 83 -0.14 6.93 16.00
CA GLU A 83 -0.67 8.14 16.64
C GLU A 83 0.46 9.14 16.86
N ILE A 84 0.25 10.40 16.49
CA ILE A 84 1.09 11.52 16.98
C ILE A 84 0.58 11.97 18.34
N ASN A 85 -0.74 12.05 18.47
CA ASN A 85 -1.51 12.31 19.69
C ASN A 85 -2.93 11.78 19.49
N ASP A 86 -3.84 12.02 20.46
CA ASP A 86 -5.22 11.52 20.40
C ASP A 86 -6.03 12.05 19.21
N ASP A 87 -5.66 13.20 18.63
CA ASP A 87 -6.40 13.88 17.55
C ASP A 87 -5.72 13.80 16.18
N LEU A 88 -4.46 13.34 16.10
CA LEU A 88 -3.69 13.29 14.87
C LEU A 88 -3.12 11.89 14.63
N LEU A 89 -3.67 11.23 13.62
CA LEU A 89 -3.23 9.91 13.17
C LEU A 89 -2.40 10.04 11.89
N VAL A 90 -1.42 9.17 11.74
CA VAL A 90 -0.66 9.00 10.50
C VAL A 90 -0.96 7.63 9.93
N ALA A 91 -1.25 7.56 8.64
CA ALA A 91 -1.38 6.32 7.90
C ALA A 91 -0.62 6.42 6.58
N ASP A 92 0.40 5.59 6.43
CA ASP A 92 1.23 5.51 5.24
C ASP A 92 0.76 4.34 4.38
N MET A 93 0.49 4.60 3.10
CA MET A 93 -0.15 3.65 2.18
C MET A 93 0.46 3.71 0.78
N ILE A 94 0.10 2.74 -0.06
CA ILE A 94 0.38 2.71 -1.50
C ILE A 94 -0.93 3.00 -2.26
N PRO A 95 -1.26 4.29 -2.52
CA PRO A 95 -2.42 4.65 -3.33
C PRO A 95 -2.09 4.66 -4.83
N TYR A 96 -3.08 4.35 -5.64
CA TYR A 96 -3.10 4.50 -7.08
C TYR A 96 -4.13 5.55 -7.48
N PRO A 97 -3.88 6.30 -8.56
CA PRO A 97 -4.79 7.33 -9.03
C PRO A 97 -6.00 6.76 -9.78
N ASN A 98 -5.99 5.46 -10.08
CA ASN A 98 -7.03 4.73 -10.79
C ASN A 98 -7.12 3.28 -10.25
N ASP A 99 -8.06 2.51 -10.77
CA ASP A 99 -8.27 1.09 -10.46
C ASP A 99 -7.46 0.12 -11.33
N GLY A 100 -6.62 0.62 -12.24
CA GLY A 100 -5.84 -0.19 -13.17
C GLY A 100 -5.10 -1.37 -12.53
N PRO A 101 -4.42 -1.24 -11.37
CA PRO A 101 -3.80 -2.38 -10.68
C PRO A 101 -4.75 -3.52 -10.36
N TYR A 102 -6.04 -3.23 -10.22
CA TYR A 102 -7.09 -4.17 -9.87
C TYR A 102 -7.88 -4.64 -11.10
N SER A 103 -8.16 -3.75 -12.06
CA SER A 103 -9.04 -4.00 -13.19
C SER A 103 -8.32 -4.37 -14.49
N GLU A 104 -7.00 -4.15 -14.62
CA GLU A 104 -6.29 -4.37 -15.88
C GLU A 104 -4.85 -4.88 -15.70
N TYR A 105 -4.05 -4.26 -14.84
CA TYR A 105 -2.59 -4.41 -14.84
C TYR A 105 -2.14 -5.79 -14.36
N MET A 106 -3.02 -6.58 -13.75
CA MET A 106 -2.71 -7.93 -13.28
C MET A 106 -3.13 -9.04 -14.25
N TYR A 107 -3.77 -8.70 -15.38
CA TYR A 107 -3.97 -9.68 -16.43
C TYR A 107 -2.63 -10.04 -17.06
N ARG A 108 -2.41 -11.35 -17.25
CA ARG A 108 -1.20 -11.90 -17.85
C ARG A 108 -0.85 -11.21 -19.17
N ASP A 109 -1.84 -11.07 -20.05
CA ASP A 109 -1.61 -10.53 -21.39
C ASP A 109 -1.25 -9.04 -21.33
N PHE A 110 -1.83 -8.28 -20.40
CA PHE A 110 -1.46 -6.89 -20.16
C PHE A 110 -0.02 -6.77 -19.63
N LEU A 111 0.34 -7.55 -18.61
CA LEU A 111 1.70 -7.56 -18.04
C LEU A 111 2.76 -7.91 -19.08
N LEU A 112 2.49 -8.92 -19.91
CA LEU A 112 3.41 -9.33 -20.97
C LEU A 112 3.58 -8.26 -22.05
N ALA A 113 2.52 -7.50 -22.35
CA ALA A 113 2.56 -6.47 -23.39
C ALA A 113 3.11 -5.12 -22.92
N ASN A 114 2.74 -4.69 -21.70
CA ASN A 114 2.98 -3.33 -21.21
C ASN A 114 3.96 -3.26 -20.03
N GLY A 115 4.29 -4.40 -19.41
CA GLY A 115 4.95 -4.42 -18.11
C GLY A 115 4.07 -3.82 -17.01
N TRP A 116 4.68 -3.41 -15.91
CA TRP A 116 3.98 -2.77 -14.82
C TRP A 116 3.96 -1.24 -14.97
N LEU A 117 2.77 -0.64 -15.03
CA LEU A 117 2.62 0.81 -15.17
C LEU A 117 2.94 1.56 -13.87
N ALA A 118 3.52 2.75 -14.02
CA ALA A 118 3.85 3.63 -12.91
C ALA A 118 2.57 4.07 -12.17
N GLY A 119 2.56 3.87 -10.85
CA GLY A 119 1.51 4.33 -9.94
C GLY A 119 1.99 5.49 -9.06
N VAL A 120 1.06 6.09 -8.32
CA VAL A 120 1.41 7.07 -7.28
C VAL A 120 2.18 6.34 -6.18
N GLY A 121 3.27 6.95 -5.72
CA GLY A 121 4.19 6.33 -4.77
C GLY A 121 3.66 6.24 -3.35
N ALA A 122 4.54 5.82 -2.44
CA ALA A 122 4.25 5.73 -1.01
C ALA A 122 3.80 7.10 -0.50
N THR A 123 2.64 7.14 0.16
CA THR A 123 1.94 8.38 0.51
C THR A 123 1.53 8.34 1.97
N ARG A 124 1.78 9.45 2.66
CA ARG A 124 1.37 9.71 4.04
C ARG A 124 0.06 10.48 4.08
N PHE A 125 -0.94 9.89 4.72
CA PHE A 125 -2.19 10.52 5.09
C PHE A 125 -2.11 10.91 6.57
N SER A 126 -2.12 12.21 6.86
CA SER A 126 -2.25 12.72 8.24
C SER A 126 -3.72 13.07 8.47
N LEU A 127 -4.37 12.35 9.38
CA LEU A 127 -5.80 12.43 9.66
C LEU A 127 -6.00 13.25 10.93
N ASP A 128 -6.42 14.51 10.78
CA ASP A 128 -6.77 15.38 11.90
C ASP A 128 -8.25 15.17 12.26
N LEU A 129 -8.47 14.50 13.38
CA LEU A 129 -9.79 14.14 13.88
C LEU A 129 -10.57 15.35 14.39
N SER A 130 -9.86 16.34 14.95
CA SER A 130 -10.44 17.54 15.54
C SER A 130 -10.93 18.51 14.47
N GLN A 131 -10.09 18.75 13.45
CA GLN A 131 -10.39 19.66 12.34
C GLN A 131 -11.17 18.98 11.22
N LYS A 132 -11.25 17.64 11.25
CA LYS A 132 -11.83 16.81 10.19
C LYS A 132 -11.13 17.04 8.84
N GLN A 133 -9.81 17.11 8.86
CA GLN A 133 -8.98 17.36 7.69
C GLN A 133 -8.01 16.22 7.43
N ILE A 134 -7.62 16.09 6.17
CA ILE A 134 -6.60 15.15 5.73
C ILE A 134 -5.50 15.93 5.03
N ASN A 135 -4.28 15.80 5.52
CA ASN A 135 -3.09 16.23 4.80
C ASN A 135 -2.49 15.03 4.07
N VAL A 136 -2.23 15.18 2.77
CA VAL A 136 -1.69 14.12 1.90
C VAL A 136 -0.31 14.52 1.43
N LYS A 137 0.69 13.68 1.65
CA LYS A 137 2.08 13.96 1.30
C LYS A 137 2.76 12.73 0.69
N SER A 138 3.47 12.91 -0.43
CA SER A 138 4.36 11.86 -0.95
C SER A 138 5.53 11.61 0.00
N LEU A 139 5.84 10.34 0.26
CA LEU A 139 7.00 9.90 1.04
C LEU A 139 8.26 9.76 0.19
N ILE A 140 8.12 9.87 -1.12
CA ILE A 140 9.22 9.76 -2.08
C ILE A 140 9.26 10.97 -3.02
N PRO A 141 10.45 11.40 -3.45
CA PRO A 141 10.61 12.62 -4.25
C PRO A 141 10.15 12.46 -5.70
N GLN A 142 10.19 11.24 -6.25
CA GLN A 142 9.85 10.97 -7.64
C GLN A 142 8.36 10.62 -7.75
N PRO A 143 7.53 11.48 -8.38
CA PRO A 143 6.22 11.03 -8.83
C PRO A 143 6.44 9.92 -9.88
N ASN A 144 5.63 8.86 -9.83
CA ASN A 144 5.57 7.79 -10.84
C ASN A 144 6.69 6.73 -10.77
N ILE A 145 7.22 6.39 -9.60
CA ILE A 145 7.88 5.08 -9.45
C ILE A 145 6.81 4.03 -9.19
N SER A 146 6.87 2.93 -9.94
CA SER A 146 6.08 1.76 -9.57
C SER A 146 6.69 1.12 -8.34
N ILE A 147 5.92 1.05 -7.26
CA ILE A 147 6.31 0.35 -6.05
C ILE A 147 5.14 -0.42 -5.46
N GLU A 148 5.41 -1.58 -4.87
CA GLU A 148 4.45 -2.43 -4.19
C GLU A 148 5.11 -3.35 -3.16
N PHE A 149 4.29 -4.10 -2.43
CA PHE A 149 4.69 -5.03 -1.39
C PHE A 149 5.50 -4.33 -0.28
N PRO A 150 4.90 -3.29 0.33
CA PRO A 150 5.54 -2.52 1.38
C PRO A 150 5.73 -3.33 2.65
N GLN A 151 6.92 -3.24 3.22
CA GLN A 151 7.34 -3.97 4.42
C GLN A 151 8.11 -3.04 5.36
N ILE A 152 8.06 -3.30 6.66
CA ILE A 152 8.73 -2.51 7.70
C ILE A 152 9.37 -3.44 8.73
N ASN A 153 10.12 -2.89 9.68
CA ASN A 153 10.39 -3.61 10.92
C ASN A 153 9.11 -3.69 11.77
N HIS A 154 8.50 -4.87 11.86
CA HIS A 154 7.22 -5.05 12.58
C HIS A 154 7.29 -4.78 14.10
N THR A 155 8.48 -4.61 14.69
CA THR A 155 8.61 -4.09 16.08
C THR A 155 8.04 -2.66 16.21
N TYR A 156 7.99 -1.95 15.09
CA TYR A 156 7.44 -0.60 14.93
C TYR A 156 6.03 -0.57 14.34
N GLN A 157 5.39 -1.74 14.16
CA GLN A 157 3.97 -1.80 13.79
C GLN A 157 3.17 -0.96 14.80
N THR A 158 2.26 -0.11 14.33
CA THR A 158 1.44 0.80 15.15
C THR A 158 2.18 1.97 15.82
N LYS A 159 3.50 2.08 15.61
CA LYS A 159 4.39 3.08 16.22
C LYS A 159 5.01 4.00 15.15
N ASN A 160 5.48 5.16 15.58
CA ASN A 160 6.29 6.03 14.73
C ASN A 160 7.56 5.29 14.30
N TYR A 161 7.92 5.39 13.03
CA TYR A 161 8.95 4.60 12.35
C TYR A 161 9.63 5.45 11.27
N SER A 162 10.77 4.98 10.79
CA SER A 162 11.62 5.69 9.82
C SER A 162 11.83 4.93 8.54
N TRP A 163 11.77 3.60 8.53
CA TRP A 163 12.21 2.79 7.40
C TRP A 163 11.11 1.92 6.81
N GLY A 164 10.95 1.99 5.49
CA GLY A 164 10.14 1.08 4.69
C GLY A 164 10.99 0.37 3.63
N TYR A 165 10.62 -0.87 3.29
CA TYR A 165 11.24 -1.72 2.29
C TYR A 165 10.18 -2.12 1.28
N ILE A 166 10.36 -1.77 0.01
CA ILE A 166 9.29 -1.84 -0.98
C ILE A 166 9.86 -2.38 -2.29
N VAL A 167 9.14 -3.27 -2.97
CA VAL A 167 9.53 -3.72 -4.31
C VAL A 167 9.30 -2.59 -5.30
N GLN A 168 10.33 -2.22 -6.08
CA GLN A 168 10.23 -1.26 -7.16
C GLN A 168 10.18 -1.99 -8.51
N ASN A 169 9.22 -1.61 -9.37
CA ASN A 169 8.88 -2.26 -10.64
C ASN A 169 8.51 -3.75 -10.45
N PRO A 170 7.45 -4.06 -9.68
CA PRO A 170 7.08 -5.44 -9.39
C PRO A 170 6.78 -6.22 -10.69
N TYR A 171 6.94 -7.54 -10.62
CA TYR A 171 6.64 -8.50 -11.70
C TYR A 171 7.54 -8.44 -12.95
N THR A 172 8.52 -7.54 -13.01
CA THR A 172 9.48 -7.47 -14.12
C THR A 172 10.85 -8.01 -13.74
N ALA A 173 11.55 -8.63 -14.71
CA ALA A 173 12.95 -9.01 -14.52
C ALA A 173 13.81 -7.76 -14.36
N GLY A 174 14.78 -7.80 -13.44
CA GLY A 174 15.62 -6.66 -13.10
C GLY A 174 14.94 -5.64 -12.20
N ASN A 175 13.82 -6.02 -11.57
CA ASN A 175 13.22 -5.23 -10.50
C ASN A 175 14.14 -5.15 -9.27
N SER A 176 13.74 -4.35 -8.28
CA SER A 176 14.63 -3.98 -7.18
C SER A 176 13.90 -3.80 -5.86
N ILE A 177 14.65 -3.78 -4.75
CA ILE A 177 14.11 -3.42 -3.45
C ILE A 177 14.55 -2.00 -3.11
N LEU A 178 13.59 -1.13 -2.86
CA LEU A 178 13.78 0.24 -2.41
C LEU A 178 13.64 0.28 -0.88
N LYS A 179 14.70 0.73 -0.20
CA LYS A 179 14.65 1.15 1.20
C LYS A 179 14.39 2.65 1.23
N ILE A 180 13.30 3.08 1.86
CA ILE A 180 12.94 4.49 2.00
C ILE A 180 13.03 4.96 3.44
N ASN A 181 13.51 6.19 3.64
CA ASN A 181 13.31 6.91 4.89
C ASN A 181 12.02 7.73 4.81
N VAL A 182 10.97 7.32 5.53
CA VAL A 182 9.64 7.96 5.46
C VAL A 182 9.61 9.37 6.07
N ASN A 183 10.66 9.75 6.80
CA ASN A 183 10.80 11.08 7.39
C ASN A 183 11.69 12.02 6.54
N ASP A 184 12.34 11.51 5.49
CA ASP A 184 13.15 12.29 4.55
C ASP A 184 12.49 12.35 3.15
N PRO A 185 11.61 13.34 2.90
CA PRO A 185 10.92 13.47 1.60
C PRO A 185 11.88 13.79 0.44
N SER A 186 13.13 14.20 0.72
CA SER A 186 14.12 14.41 -0.33
C SER A 186 14.68 13.09 -0.88
N GLY A 187 14.48 11.99 -0.16
CA GLY A 187 14.96 10.66 -0.52
C GLY A 187 16.49 10.52 -0.52
N LYS A 188 17.24 11.44 0.09
CA LYS A 188 18.71 11.38 0.15
C LYS A 188 19.22 10.15 0.88
N GLN A 189 18.44 9.64 1.83
CA GLN A 189 18.74 8.42 2.58
C GLN A 189 18.16 7.15 1.95
N ASN A 190 17.46 7.25 0.82
CA ASN A 190 16.88 6.08 0.17
C ASN A 190 17.99 5.25 -0.49
N LEU A 191 17.89 3.94 -0.38
CA LEU A 191 18.82 2.98 -0.98
C LEU A 191 18.07 2.03 -1.90
N VAL A 192 18.74 1.57 -2.96
CA VAL A 192 18.17 0.60 -3.89
C VAL A 192 19.07 -0.62 -3.95
N TYR A 193 18.52 -1.79 -3.64
CA TYR A 193 19.14 -3.07 -3.91
C TYR A 193 18.67 -3.60 -5.26
N LYS A 194 19.62 -3.84 -6.18
CA LYS A 194 19.37 -4.46 -7.48
C LYS A 194 19.99 -5.85 -7.50
N ALA A 195 19.17 -6.86 -7.76
CA ALA A 195 19.64 -8.21 -8.06
C ALA A 195 20.20 -8.27 -9.50
N LYS A 196 20.55 -9.48 -9.98
CA LYS A 196 20.89 -9.67 -11.40
C LYS A 196 19.70 -9.25 -12.27
N ASN A 197 19.96 -8.76 -13.48
CA ASN A 197 18.90 -8.30 -14.39
C ASN A 197 17.92 -9.39 -14.83
N THR A 198 18.27 -10.67 -14.65
CA THR A 198 17.39 -11.83 -14.91
C THR A 198 16.52 -12.20 -13.71
N MET A 199 16.74 -11.58 -12.56
CA MET A 199 15.99 -11.88 -11.35
C MET A 199 14.71 -11.04 -11.29
N VAL A 200 13.61 -11.69 -10.93
CA VAL A 200 12.40 -11.05 -10.41
C VAL A 200 12.43 -11.26 -8.90
N VAL A 201 12.75 -10.23 -8.12
CA VAL A 201 12.67 -10.26 -6.66
C VAL A 201 11.24 -9.96 -6.17
N HIS A 202 10.84 -10.61 -5.09
CA HIS A 202 9.51 -10.49 -4.51
C HIS A 202 9.52 -9.69 -3.21
N GLU A 203 8.35 -9.63 -2.55
CA GLU A 203 8.15 -9.01 -1.26
C GLU A 203 9.28 -9.35 -0.27
N PRO A 204 10.04 -8.34 0.21
CA PRO A 204 11.08 -8.55 1.20
C PRO A 204 10.46 -8.86 2.56
N GLN A 205 11.15 -9.59 3.43
CA GLN A 205 10.76 -9.75 4.82
C GLN A 205 11.89 -9.25 5.71
N PHE A 206 11.63 -8.24 6.54
CA PHE A 206 12.63 -7.70 7.45
C PHE A 206 12.71 -8.55 8.71
N LEU A 207 13.93 -8.99 9.04
CA LEU A 207 14.25 -9.67 10.28
C LEU A 207 15.25 -8.84 11.06
N ALA A 208 14.79 -8.31 12.21
CA ALA A 208 15.66 -7.58 13.13
C ALA A 208 16.76 -8.50 13.66
N ARG A 209 17.97 -7.97 13.82
CA ARG A 209 19.02 -8.65 14.59
C ARG A 209 18.54 -8.80 16.04
N PRO A 210 18.82 -9.92 16.73
CA PRO A 210 18.60 -10.00 18.17
C PRO A 210 19.28 -8.82 18.88
N ASP A 211 18.58 -8.21 19.83
CA ASP A 211 19.06 -7.05 20.59
C ASP A 211 19.37 -5.79 19.74
N ALA A 212 18.81 -5.70 18.52
CA ALA A 212 18.90 -4.51 17.68
C ALA A 212 18.39 -3.26 18.42
N VAL A 213 19.17 -2.20 18.34
CA VAL A 213 18.82 -0.87 18.86
C VAL A 213 18.28 0.02 17.75
N ASP A 214 18.89 -0.06 16.57
CA ASP A 214 18.49 0.72 15.40
C ASP A 214 17.35 0.00 14.65
N GLU A 215 16.39 0.78 14.13
CA GLU A 215 15.19 0.26 13.48
C GLU A 215 15.49 -0.63 12.26
N ASP A 216 16.56 -0.32 11.53
CA ASP A 216 17.03 -0.99 10.32
C ASP A 216 18.21 -1.95 10.55
N ASP A 217 18.56 -2.24 11.80
CA ASP A 217 19.60 -3.21 12.17
C ASP A 217 19.05 -4.64 12.07
N GLY A 218 19.21 -5.23 10.88
CA GLY A 218 18.70 -6.54 10.55
C GLY A 218 19.04 -6.95 9.12
N VAL A 219 18.30 -7.92 8.62
CA VAL A 219 18.44 -8.44 7.26
C VAL A 219 17.09 -8.45 6.55
N LEU A 220 17.13 -8.36 5.22
CA LEU A 220 15.97 -8.64 4.37
C LEU A 220 16.10 -10.05 3.80
N ILE A 221 15.09 -10.88 4.02
CA ILE A 221 14.92 -12.13 3.27
C ILE A 221 14.08 -11.84 2.03
N ILE A 222 14.62 -12.12 0.86
CA ILE A 222 13.99 -11.78 -0.42
C ILE A 222 13.95 -13.03 -1.27
N ARG A 223 12.75 -13.52 -1.57
CA ARG A 223 12.59 -14.56 -2.59
C ARG A 223 12.77 -13.94 -3.96
N GLY A 224 13.42 -14.65 -4.87
CA GLY A 224 13.54 -14.22 -6.25
C GLY A 224 13.42 -15.37 -7.24
N GLN A 225 12.95 -15.09 -8.44
CA GLN A 225 12.92 -16.02 -9.56
C GLN A 225 13.95 -15.59 -10.59
N ASP A 226 14.90 -16.47 -10.92
CA ASP A 226 15.78 -16.26 -12.07
C ASP A 226 15.05 -16.72 -13.33
N VAL A 227 14.73 -15.80 -14.23
CA VAL A 227 13.97 -16.13 -15.45
C VAL A 227 14.83 -16.84 -16.50
N GLU A 228 16.16 -16.71 -16.43
CA GLU A 228 17.06 -17.39 -17.36
C GLU A 228 17.25 -18.86 -16.99
N SER A 229 17.46 -19.14 -15.70
CA SER A 229 17.64 -20.51 -15.21
C SER A 229 16.36 -21.21 -14.78
N GLU A 230 15.22 -20.51 -14.83
CA GLU A 230 13.89 -20.98 -14.40
C GLU A 230 13.86 -21.48 -12.95
N LYS A 231 14.72 -20.95 -12.08
CA LYS A 231 14.84 -21.38 -10.67
C LYS A 231 14.48 -20.28 -9.68
N GLY A 232 13.73 -20.67 -8.67
CA GLY A 232 13.57 -19.88 -7.44
C GLY A 232 14.87 -19.81 -6.64
N LYS A 233 15.09 -18.66 -5.98
CA LYS A 233 16.20 -18.31 -5.12
C LYS A 233 15.66 -17.65 -3.85
N ILE A 234 16.40 -17.79 -2.75
CA ILE A 234 16.18 -17.10 -1.47
C ILE A 234 17.53 -16.50 -1.08
#